data_AF-A0AAV1PXJ5-F1
#
_entry.id   AF-A0AAV1PXJ5-F1
#
_cell.length_a   1.000
_cell.length_b   1.000
_cell.length_c   1.000
_cell.angle_alpha   90.00
_cell.angle_beta   90.00
_cell.angle_gamma   90.00
#
_symmetry.space_group_name_H-M   'P 1'
#
loop_
_entity.id
_entity.type
_entity.pdbx_description
1 polymer ?
#
loop_
_entity_poly.entity_id
_entity_poly.type
_entity_poly.pdbx_seq_one_letter_code
_entity_poly.pdbx_strand_id
1 'polypeptide(L)'
;MCEWERNKTQPPQSAEKTEEGTAEAAVPESQEDQSASEKEGSSAWPAATAGITYELCAGLVDKPNCSLEEIARQEVLEECGYDVPASKLKRITSYRSGVGVTGAKQTMFYAEVSDDNCVSAGGGEPLEGELIEVVKVPLHEAMTFAYDERIPKTMGVIFSFIWFHNNMSPKYKISTNV
;
A
#
# COMPACT_ATOMS: atom_id res chain seq x y z
N MET A 1 -0.39 -11.00 -21.86
CA MET A 1 0.03 -12.21 -21.12
C MET A 1 0.56 -11.72 -19.78
N CYS A 2 0.11 -12.29 -18.66
CA CYS A 2 0.57 -11.91 -17.33
C CYS A 2 1.12 -13.16 -16.66
N GLU A 3 2.35 -13.08 -16.17
CA GLU A 3 3.00 -14.16 -15.44
C GLU A 3 2.71 -14.03 -13.94
N TRP A 4 2.78 -15.14 -13.20
CA TRP A 4 2.62 -15.16 -11.75
C TRP A 4 3.84 -15.81 -11.11
N GLU A 5 4.49 -15.09 -10.20
CA GLU A 5 5.60 -15.65 -9.44
C GLU A 5 5.09 -16.57 -8.32
N ARG A 6 5.64 -17.78 -8.23
CA ARG A 6 5.52 -18.60 -7.03
C ARG A 6 6.68 -18.26 -6.13
N ASN A 7 6.42 -17.76 -4.92
CA ASN A 7 7.47 -17.62 -3.92
C ASN A 7 8.09 -19.00 -3.65
N LYS A 8 9.38 -19.15 -3.97
CA LYS A 8 10.13 -20.36 -3.63
C LYS A 8 10.59 -20.21 -2.19
N THR A 9 9.95 -20.92 -1.26
CA THR A 9 10.46 -21.04 0.10
C THR A 9 11.82 -21.75 0.03
N GLN A 10 12.90 -21.05 0.35
CA GLN A 10 14.23 -21.64 0.42
C GLN A 10 14.28 -22.54 1.67
N PRO A 11 14.64 -23.83 1.56
CA PRO A 11 14.81 -24.66 2.74
C PRO A 11 15.99 -24.11 3.57
N PRO A 12 15.90 -24.11 4.91
CA PRO A 12 16.99 -23.66 5.76
C PRO A 12 18.24 -24.53 5.49
N GLN A 13 19.38 -23.88 5.27
CA GLN A 13 20.66 -24.56 5.14
C GLN A 13 20.92 -25.35 6.42
N SER A 14 21.05 -26.67 6.29
CA SER A 14 21.41 -27.56 7.39
C SER A 14 22.81 -27.22 7.87
N ALA A 15 22.93 -26.75 9.11
CA ALA A 15 24.21 -26.56 9.78
C ALA A 15 24.96 -27.90 9.86
N GLU A 16 26.18 -27.89 9.34
CA GLU A 16 27.13 -29.00 9.37
C GLU A 16 27.54 -29.28 10.82
N LYS A 17 27.32 -30.50 11.31
CA LYS A 17 27.79 -30.96 12.63
C LYS A 17 29.28 -31.29 12.55
N THR A 18 30.11 -30.60 13.31
CA THR A 18 31.47 -31.03 13.63
C THR A 18 31.51 -31.64 15.03
N GLU A 19 32.37 -32.65 15.15
CA GLU A 19 32.42 -33.77 16.10
C GLU A 19 32.75 -33.42 17.58
N GLU A 20 32.44 -34.39 18.43
CA GLU A 20 32.71 -34.46 19.88
C GLU A 20 34.20 -34.51 20.22
N GLY A 21 34.57 -33.83 21.32
CA GLY A 21 35.83 -34.01 22.03
C GLY A 21 35.65 -33.65 23.51
N THR A 22 35.84 -34.62 24.40
CA THR A 22 35.70 -34.55 25.86
C THR A 22 36.99 -34.10 26.56
N ALA A 23 36.88 -33.25 27.59
CA ALA A 23 37.41 -33.44 28.96
C ALA A 23 37.68 -32.12 29.73
N GLU A 24 36.96 -31.99 30.86
CA GLU A 24 37.30 -31.47 32.20
C GLU A 24 37.98 -30.10 32.49
N ALA A 25 37.20 -29.28 33.22
CA ALA A 25 37.48 -28.60 34.50
C ALA A 25 38.52 -27.46 34.62
N ALA A 26 38.03 -26.23 34.82
CA ALA A 26 38.32 -25.36 35.98
C ALA A 26 37.60 -23.98 35.84
N VAL A 27 37.08 -23.44 36.95
CA VAL A 27 36.47 -22.10 37.10
C VAL A 27 37.31 -21.32 38.13
N PRO A 28 37.60 -20.02 37.95
CA PRO A 28 36.90 -19.01 38.75
C PRO A 28 36.48 -17.72 38.02
N GLU A 29 35.57 -17.00 38.68
CA GLU A 29 34.82 -15.78 38.34
C GLU A 29 35.64 -14.55 37.89
N SER A 30 35.08 -13.71 37.01
CA SER A 30 34.51 -12.38 37.37
C SER A 30 34.14 -11.53 36.14
N GLN A 31 32.96 -10.89 36.24
CA GLN A 31 32.44 -9.68 35.57
C GLN A 31 32.68 -9.44 34.06
N GLU A 32 31.59 -9.37 33.28
CA GLU A 32 31.29 -8.23 32.39
C GLU A 32 29.91 -8.39 31.71
N ASP A 33 29.20 -7.28 31.63
CA ASP A 33 28.08 -6.91 30.75
C ASP A 33 27.38 -8.03 29.95
N GLN A 34 26.17 -8.40 30.39
CA GLN A 34 25.20 -9.06 29.50
C GLN A 34 24.28 -8.00 28.90
N SER A 35 24.73 -7.39 27.80
CA SER A 35 23.80 -6.92 26.78
C SER A 35 23.04 -8.15 26.30
N ALA A 36 21.76 -8.25 26.65
CA ALA A 36 20.88 -9.28 26.12
C ALA A 36 20.78 -9.06 24.61
N SER A 37 21.59 -9.79 23.85
CA SER A 37 21.38 -9.97 22.42
C SER A 37 20.09 -10.78 22.28
N GLU A 38 18.98 -10.08 22.11
CA GLU A 38 17.76 -10.69 21.62
C GLU A 38 18.12 -11.31 20.26
N LYS A 39 18.28 -12.63 20.25
CA LYS A 39 18.31 -13.40 19.01
C LYS A 39 16.95 -13.19 18.38
N GLU A 40 16.88 -12.30 17.39
CA GLU A 40 15.77 -12.21 16.46
C GLU A 40 15.54 -13.62 15.89
N GLY A 41 14.56 -14.32 16.46
CA GLY A 41 14.05 -15.54 15.86
C GLY A 41 13.55 -15.16 14.48
N SER A 42 14.20 -15.67 13.44
CA SER A 42 13.79 -15.48 12.06
C SER A 42 12.30 -15.79 11.94
N SER A 43 11.49 -14.73 11.86
CA SER A 43 10.05 -14.88 11.64
C SER A 43 9.87 -15.48 10.26
N ALA A 44 9.04 -16.51 10.13
CA ALA A 44 8.67 -17.07 8.82
C ALA A 44 7.91 -16.06 7.93
N TRP A 45 7.61 -14.88 8.46
CA TRP A 45 6.92 -13.79 7.81
C TRP A 45 7.91 -12.72 7.33
N PRO A 46 7.71 -12.16 6.12
CA PRO A 46 8.48 -11.02 5.67
C PRO A 46 8.28 -9.81 6.60
N ALA A 47 9.20 -8.85 6.55
CA ALA A 47 9.06 -7.59 7.27
C ALA A 47 7.73 -6.91 6.90
N ALA A 48 7.08 -6.24 7.88
CA ALA A 48 5.79 -5.58 7.67
C ALA A 48 5.81 -4.57 6.51
N THR A 49 6.96 -3.93 6.27
CA THR A 49 7.19 -3.01 5.14
C THR A 49 6.97 -3.66 3.78
N ALA A 50 7.10 -4.99 3.66
CA ALA A 50 6.81 -5.71 2.43
C ALA A 50 5.32 -5.73 2.07
N GLY A 51 4.43 -5.43 3.03
CA GLY A 51 2.99 -5.30 2.82
C GLY A 51 2.52 -3.88 2.49
N ILE A 52 3.42 -2.89 2.50
CA ILE A 52 3.07 -1.50 2.23
C ILE A 52 2.97 -1.28 0.72
N THR A 53 1.82 -0.76 0.29
CA THR A 53 1.47 -0.55 -1.11
C THR A 53 0.90 0.84 -1.33
N TYR A 54 1.18 1.42 -2.49
CA TYR A 54 0.53 2.63 -2.95
C TYR A 54 -0.81 2.27 -3.59
N GLU A 55 -1.87 2.84 -3.04
CA GLU A 55 -3.25 2.56 -3.40
C GLU A 55 -4.04 3.85 -3.64
N LEU A 56 -5.21 3.69 -4.27
CA LEU A 56 -6.19 4.76 -4.29
C LEU A 56 -7.05 4.63 -3.03
N CYS A 57 -7.49 5.77 -2.50
CA CYS A 57 -8.51 5.83 -1.47
C CYS A 57 -9.74 4.98 -1.86
N ALA A 58 -10.16 4.09 -0.97
CA ALA A 58 -11.18 3.09 -1.25
C ALA A 58 -11.75 2.44 0.01
N GLY A 59 -13.08 2.46 0.13
CA GLY A 59 -13.81 1.73 1.16
C GLY A 59 -14.80 0.71 0.62
N LEU A 60 -15.38 -0.06 1.53
CA LEU A 60 -16.38 -1.08 1.22
C LEU A 60 -17.75 -0.46 0.91
N VAL A 61 -18.51 -1.14 0.06
CA VAL A 61 -19.92 -0.78 -0.18
C VAL A 61 -20.80 -1.57 0.78
N ASP A 62 -20.82 -1.14 2.04
CA ASP A 62 -21.49 -1.83 3.15
C ASP A 62 -22.65 -1.03 3.79
N LYS A 63 -22.82 0.23 3.38
CA LYS A 63 -23.90 1.14 3.80
C LYS A 63 -25.09 1.05 2.81
N PRO A 64 -26.17 0.28 3.10
CA PRO A 64 -27.21 -0.05 2.13
C PRO A 64 -28.03 1.14 1.64
N ASN A 65 -28.05 2.25 2.41
CA ASN A 65 -28.82 3.45 2.10
C ASN A 65 -27.96 4.60 1.54
N CYS A 66 -26.67 4.35 1.30
CA CYS A 66 -25.75 5.34 0.72
C CYS A 66 -25.54 5.07 -0.77
N SER A 67 -25.46 6.15 -1.56
CA SER A 67 -24.99 6.01 -2.95
C SER A 67 -23.49 5.72 -2.96
N LEU A 68 -22.97 5.24 -4.10
CA LEU A 68 -21.55 4.99 -4.25
C LEU A 68 -20.72 6.27 -4.10
N GLU A 69 -21.26 7.40 -4.56
CA GLU A 69 -20.65 8.72 -4.41
C GLU A 69 -20.60 9.15 -2.94
N GLU A 70 -21.65 8.89 -2.16
CA GLU A 70 -21.65 9.25 -0.74
C GLU A 70 -20.66 8.40 0.06
N ILE A 71 -20.56 7.11 -0.25
CA ILE A 71 -19.53 6.24 0.33
C ILE A 71 -18.15 6.76 -0.06
N ALA A 72 -17.87 6.94 -1.35
CA ALA A 72 -16.56 7.44 -1.80
C ALA A 72 -16.21 8.82 -1.20
N ARG A 73 -17.18 9.70 -0.97
CA ARG A 73 -16.95 10.96 -0.26
C ARG A 73 -16.48 10.73 1.17
N GLN A 74 -17.13 9.81 1.89
CA GLN A 74 -16.79 9.50 3.29
C GLN A 74 -15.35 8.97 3.38
N GLU A 75 -14.98 8.06 2.48
CA GLU A 75 -13.62 7.51 2.42
C GLU A 75 -12.58 8.59 2.08
N VAL A 76 -12.88 9.50 1.14
CA VAL A 76 -11.95 10.60 0.80
C VAL A 76 -11.74 11.56 1.99
N LEU A 77 -12.76 11.76 2.80
CA LEU A 77 -12.64 12.55 4.03
C LEU A 77 -11.80 11.83 5.09
N GLU A 78 -12.05 10.55 5.28
CA GLU A 78 -11.41 9.72 6.31
C GLU A 78 -9.94 9.41 5.98
N GLU A 79 -9.70 8.84 4.81
CA GLU A 79 -8.37 8.37 4.41
C GLU A 79 -7.49 9.51 3.91
N CYS A 80 -8.06 10.51 3.20
CA CYS A 80 -7.28 11.58 2.56
C CYS A 80 -7.43 12.96 3.21
N GLY A 81 -8.38 13.15 4.12
CA GLY A 81 -8.60 14.42 4.82
C GLY A 81 -9.34 15.50 4.02
N TYR A 82 -9.91 15.16 2.86
CA TYR A 82 -10.57 16.12 1.98
C TYR A 82 -12.10 16.02 2.05
N ASP A 83 -12.79 17.10 2.45
CA ASP A 83 -14.26 17.18 2.37
C ASP A 83 -14.69 17.70 1.00
N VAL A 84 -15.10 16.78 0.13
CA VAL A 84 -15.63 17.07 -1.20
C VAL A 84 -17.11 16.70 -1.30
N PRO A 85 -17.99 17.57 -1.83
CA PRO A 85 -19.38 17.21 -2.05
C PRO A 85 -19.51 16.00 -3.00
N ALA A 86 -20.39 15.06 -2.68
CA ALA A 86 -20.61 13.86 -3.50
C ALA A 86 -20.99 14.19 -4.96
N SER A 87 -21.65 15.33 -5.19
CA SER A 87 -21.98 15.83 -6.53
C SER A 87 -20.78 16.22 -7.39
N LYS A 88 -19.59 16.39 -6.79
CA LYS A 88 -18.33 16.66 -7.51
C LYS A 88 -17.55 15.38 -7.83
N LEU A 89 -17.96 14.22 -7.31
CA LEU A 89 -17.36 12.94 -7.69
C LEU A 89 -17.81 12.55 -9.09
N LYS A 90 -16.87 12.48 -10.01
CA LYS A 90 -17.08 12.01 -11.37
C LYS A 90 -16.77 10.52 -11.46
N ARG A 91 -17.78 9.71 -11.73
CA ARG A 91 -17.58 8.28 -12.04
C ARG A 91 -16.67 8.13 -13.26
N ILE A 92 -15.60 7.36 -13.14
CA ILE A 92 -14.71 6.99 -14.24
C ILE A 92 -15.22 5.71 -14.91
N THR A 93 -15.24 4.60 -14.17
CA THR A 93 -15.62 3.27 -14.66
C THR A 93 -15.84 2.31 -13.50
N SER A 94 -16.15 1.04 -13.80
CA SER A 94 -16.06 -0.06 -12.85
C SER A 94 -15.41 -1.28 -13.48
N TYR A 95 -14.64 -2.02 -12.68
CA TYR A 95 -13.90 -3.21 -13.13
C TYR A 95 -13.91 -4.29 -12.05
N ARG A 96 -13.43 -5.49 -12.41
CA ARG A 96 -13.29 -6.62 -11.50
C ARG A 96 -11.82 -6.76 -11.09
N SER A 97 -11.55 -6.77 -9.80
CA SER A 97 -10.22 -7.00 -9.21
C SER A 97 -10.15 -8.39 -8.57
N GLY A 98 -8.94 -8.90 -8.38
CA GLY A 98 -8.70 -10.18 -7.71
C GLY A 98 -9.46 -11.35 -8.35
N VAL A 99 -9.62 -11.38 -9.67
CA VAL A 99 -10.53 -12.33 -10.38
C VAL A 99 -10.24 -13.81 -10.14
N GLY A 100 -9.00 -14.16 -9.76
CA GLY A 100 -8.64 -15.53 -9.38
C GLY A 100 -9.02 -15.94 -7.95
N VAL A 101 -9.45 -15.00 -7.11
CA VAL A 101 -9.72 -15.23 -5.68
C VAL A 101 -11.09 -14.67 -5.27
N THR A 102 -11.30 -13.37 -5.46
CA THR A 102 -12.48 -12.66 -4.95
C THR A 102 -13.45 -12.19 -6.05
N GLY A 103 -12.93 -11.82 -7.23
CA GLY A 103 -13.75 -11.20 -8.27
C GLY A 103 -14.46 -9.91 -7.83
N ALA A 104 -13.86 -9.17 -6.89
CA ALA A 104 -14.43 -7.97 -6.29
C ALA A 104 -14.74 -6.91 -7.36
N LYS A 105 -15.91 -6.29 -7.32
CA LYS A 105 -16.27 -5.16 -8.20
C LYS A 105 -15.81 -3.87 -7.57
N GLN A 106 -14.92 -3.15 -8.23
CA GLN A 106 -14.51 -1.80 -7.84
C GLN A 106 -15.18 -0.78 -8.75
N THR A 107 -15.64 0.33 -8.18
CA THR A 107 -16.12 1.50 -8.91
C THR A 107 -15.15 2.65 -8.62
N MET A 108 -14.62 3.26 -9.67
CA MET A 108 -13.61 4.32 -9.54
C MET A 108 -14.25 5.69 -9.81
N PHE A 109 -13.89 6.66 -8.98
CA PHE A 109 -14.31 8.06 -9.08
C PHE A 109 -13.10 8.98 -9.18
N TYR A 110 -13.34 10.19 -9.68
CA TYR A 110 -12.40 11.30 -9.71
C TYR A 110 -13.03 12.51 -9.04
N ALA A 111 -12.25 13.22 -8.22
CA ALA A 111 -12.61 14.52 -7.68
C ALA A 111 -11.44 15.50 -7.83
N GLU A 112 -11.76 16.76 -8.07
CA GLU A 112 -10.81 17.87 -7.93
C GLU A 112 -10.86 18.38 -6.50
N VAL A 113 -9.70 18.42 -5.85
CA VAL A 113 -9.51 18.92 -4.49
C VAL A 113 -8.57 20.11 -4.49
N SER A 114 -8.69 20.94 -3.46
CA SER A 114 -7.78 22.04 -3.16
C SER A 114 -7.50 22.07 -1.66
N ASP A 115 -6.55 22.90 -1.23
CA ASP A 115 -6.27 23.05 0.20
C ASP A 115 -7.48 23.59 0.99
N ASP A 116 -8.40 24.32 0.33
CA ASP A 116 -9.67 24.76 0.92
C ASP A 116 -10.60 23.59 1.29
N ASN A 117 -10.40 22.42 0.67
CA ASN A 117 -11.14 21.19 0.98
C ASN A 117 -10.45 20.34 2.06
N CYS A 118 -9.19 20.64 2.41
CA CYS A 118 -8.41 19.86 3.35
C CYS A 118 -8.79 20.23 4.79
N VAL A 119 -9.47 19.31 5.48
CA VAL A 119 -9.98 19.53 6.85
C VAL A 119 -9.25 18.69 7.90
N SER A 120 -8.48 17.70 7.48
CA SER A 120 -7.61 16.90 8.34
C SER A 120 -6.38 16.38 7.56
N ALA A 121 -5.47 15.69 8.23
CA ALA A 121 -4.34 15.03 7.58
C ALA A 121 -4.71 13.72 6.86
N GLY A 122 -5.97 13.26 6.98
CA GLY A 122 -6.38 11.91 6.60
C GLY A 122 -5.78 10.85 7.52
N GLY A 123 -5.63 9.63 7.01
CA GLY A 123 -4.96 8.52 7.69
C GLY A 123 -5.86 7.34 8.09
N GLY A 124 -7.15 7.40 7.78
CA GLY A 124 -8.08 6.30 8.08
C GLY A 124 -8.62 6.34 9.52
N GLU A 125 -9.32 5.29 9.93
CA GLU A 125 -9.79 5.06 11.30
C GLU A 125 -8.85 4.09 12.07
N PRO A 126 -8.04 4.59 13.03
CA PRO A 126 -7.11 3.76 13.78
C PRO A 126 -7.78 2.63 14.57
N LEU A 127 -9.05 2.80 14.98
CA LEU A 127 -9.81 1.77 15.68
C LEU A 127 -10.19 0.60 14.77
N GLU A 128 -10.22 0.79 13.45
CA GLU A 128 -10.42 -0.26 12.46
C GLU A 128 -9.11 -0.95 12.05
N GLY A 129 -7.98 -0.48 12.61
CA GLY A 129 -6.65 -1.05 12.36
C GLY A 129 -6.00 -0.54 11.07
N GLU A 130 -6.49 0.58 10.55
CA GLU A 130 -5.97 1.18 9.33
C GLU A 130 -4.61 1.84 9.57
N LEU A 131 -3.72 1.71 8.59
CA LEU A 131 -2.40 2.34 8.56
C LEU A 131 -2.22 2.99 7.19
N ILE A 132 -2.65 4.24 7.08
CA ILE A 132 -2.68 4.97 5.81
C ILE A 132 -1.84 6.24 5.92
N GLU A 133 -1.00 6.48 4.91
CA GLU A 133 -0.28 7.73 4.72
C GLU A 133 -0.79 8.39 3.43
N VAL A 134 -1.17 9.67 3.51
CA VAL A 134 -1.60 10.43 2.34
C VAL A 134 -0.38 10.86 1.53
N VAL A 135 -0.23 10.29 0.33
CA VAL A 135 0.86 10.62 -0.60
C VAL A 135 0.35 11.46 -1.77
N LYS A 136 1.03 12.59 -2.03
CA LYS A 136 0.77 13.46 -3.18
C LYS A 136 1.84 13.25 -4.24
N VAL A 137 1.46 12.72 -5.41
CA VAL A 137 2.38 12.52 -6.55
C VAL A 137 2.28 13.73 -7.49
N PRO A 138 3.38 14.43 -7.80
CA PRO A 138 3.37 15.51 -8.79
C PRO A 138 2.89 15.03 -10.15
N LEU A 139 2.01 15.79 -10.80
CA LEU A 139 1.39 15.38 -12.07
C LEU A 139 2.40 15.05 -13.18
N HIS A 140 3.54 15.73 -13.20
CA HIS A 140 4.60 15.48 -14.18
C HIS A 140 5.39 14.19 -13.92
N GLU A 141 5.33 13.65 -12.70
CA GLU A 141 5.97 12.39 -12.30
C GLU A 141 5.02 11.20 -12.37
N ALA A 142 3.70 11.43 -12.53
CA ALA A 142 2.68 10.39 -12.45
C ALA A 142 2.93 9.19 -13.37
N MET A 143 3.40 9.43 -14.60
CA MET A 143 3.71 8.34 -15.54
C MET A 143 5.01 7.61 -15.16
N THR A 144 6.04 8.33 -14.73
CA THR A 144 7.28 7.73 -14.20
C THR A 144 6.97 6.85 -12.99
N PHE A 145 6.14 7.34 -12.07
CA PHE A 145 5.65 6.58 -10.92
C PHE A 145 4.89 5.33 -11.38
N ALA A 146 3.96 5.46 -12.32
CA ALA A 146 3.16 4.34 -12.81
C ALA A 146 4.03 3.18 -13.32
N TYR A 147 5.06 3.49 -14.11
CA TYR A 147 5.92 2.49 -14.76
C TYR A 147 7.11 2.02 -13.91
N ASP A 148 7.45 2.67 -12.80
CA ASP A 148 8.55 2.23 -11.94
C ASP A 148 8.18 0.97 -11.14
N GLU A 149 8.70 -0.18 -11.53
CA GLU A 149 8.43 -1.48 -10.90
C GLU A 149 8.94 -1.60 -9.47
N ARG A 150 9.85 -0.72 -9.04
CA ARG A 150 10.37 -0.71 -7.67
C ARG A 150 9.37 -0.16 -6.66
N ILE A 151 8.33 0.52 -7.15
CA ILE A 151 7.27 1.10 -6.33
C ILE A 151 6.10 0.11 -6.25
N PRO A 152 5.81 -0.50 -5.09
CA PRO A 152 4.72 -1.45 -4.95
C PRO A 152 3.38 -0.71 -5.04
N LYS A 153 2.65 -0.89 -6.14
CA LYS A 153 1.40 -0.14 -6.38
C LYS A 153 0.34 -1.02 -7.05
N THR A 154 -0.92 -0.69 -6.81
CA THR A 154 -2.02 -1.44 -7.43
C THR A 154 -2.26 -1.00 -8.89
N MET A 155 -2.90 -1.88 -9.65
CA MET A 155 -3.36 -1.56 -11.01
C MET A 155 -4.34 -0.37 -11.05
N GLY A 156 -5.08 -0.14 -9.95
CA GLY A 156 -5.95 1.03 -9.80
C GLY A 156 -5.18 2.34 -9.90
N VAL A 157 -4.04 2.45 -9.21
CA VAL A 157 -3.15 3.62 -9.27
C VAL A 157 -2.66 3.86 -10.70
N ILE A 158 -2.10 2.82 -11.35
CA ILE A 158 -1.60 2.92 -12.74
C ILE A 158 -2.71 3.38 -13.69
N PHE A 159 -3.89 2.75 -13.61
CA PHE A 159 -5.02 3.11 -14.46
C PHE A 159 -5.50 4.54 -14.22
N SER A 160 -5.53 5.01 -12.97
CA SER A 160 -5.94 6.37 -12.64
C SER A 160 -5.04 7.43 -13.28
N PHE A 161 -3.71 7.22 -13.27
CA PHE A 161 -2.76 8.14 -13.90
C PHE A 161 -2.90 8.14 -15.42
N ILE A 162 -3.04 6.97 -16.04
CA ILE A 162 -3.27 6.86 -17.50
C ILE A 162 -4.59 7.54 -17.88
N TRP A 163 -5.67 7.31 -17.11
CA TRP A 163 -6.95 7.94 -17.35
C TRP A 163 -6.85 9.46 -17.22
N PHE A 164 -6.21 9.96 -16.15
CA PHE A 164 -6.03 11.38 -15.94
C PHE A 164 -5.19 12.00 -17.06
N HIS A 165 -4.10 11.36 -17.45
CA HIS A 165 -3.27 11.82 -18.56
C HIS A 165 -4.09 11.97 -19.86
N ASN A 166 -4.88 10.96 -20.20
CA ASN A 166 -5.66 10.97 -21.44
C ASN A 166 -6.89 11.89 -21.44
N ASN A 167 -7.48 12.16 -20.27
CA ASN A 167 -8.77 12.87 -20.17
C ASN A 167 -8.67 14.27 -19.56
N MET A 168 -7.63 14.54 -18.77
CA MET A 168 -7.49 15.76 -17.98
C MET A 168 -6.18 16.51 -18.28
N SER A 169 -5.09 15.84 -18.67
CA SER A 169 -3.81 16.51 -18.99
C SER A 169 -3.92 17.68 -19.98
N PRO A 170 -4.74 17.62 -21.06
CA PRO A 170 -4.89 18.75 -21.97
C PRO A 170 -5.35 20.05 -21.29
N LYS A 171 -6.04 19.95 -20.15
CA LYS A 171 -6.48 21.11 -19.34
C LYS A 171 -5.34 21.71 -18.52
N TYR A 172 -4.39 20.89 -18.09
CA TYR A 172 -3.34 21.29 -17.13
C TYR A 172 -1.96 21.52 -17.78
N LYS A 173 -1.84 21.39 -19.11
CA LYS A 173 -0.60 21.61 -19.89
C LYS A 173 0.63 20.92 -19.27
N ILE A 174 0.47 19.67 -18.84
CA ILE A 174 1.53 18.90 -18.21
C ILE A 174 2.54 18.52 -19.30
N SER A 175 3.76 19.04 -19.22
CA SER A 175 4.87 18.54 -20.04
C SER A 175 5.36 17.24 -19.42
N THR A 176 5.03 16.11 -20.05
CA THR A 176 5.55 14.81 -19.64
C THR A 176 6.85 14.54 -20.40
N ASN A 177 7.96 14.41 -19.68
CA ASN A 177 9.17 13.79 -20.23
C ASN A 177 9.00 12.28 -20.02
N VAL A 178 8.36 11.61 -20.97
CA VAL A 178 8.33 10.13 -21.02
C VAL A 178 9.33 9.66 -22.06
#